data_AF-A0A2J6HBV4-F1
#
_entry.id   AF-A0A2J6HBV4-F1
#
_cell.length_a   1.000
_cell.length_b   1.000
_cell.length_c   1.000
_cell.angle_alpha   90.00
_cell.angle_beta   90.00
_cell.angle_gamma   90.00
#
_symmetry.space_group_name_H-M   'P 1'
#
loop_
_entity.id
_entity.type
_entity.pdbx_description
1 polymer ?
#
loop_
_entity_poly.entity_id
_entity_poly.type
_entity_poly.pdbx_seq_one_letter_code
_entity_poly.pdbx_strand_id
1 'polypeptide(L)'
;GPFRDHLGYYSLQHPFPLMKVHNVYYRKDAVWSFTVVGRPPQEDTSFGALIHEITGSAIPKEIPGLHAVNAVDAAGVHPLLFAIGSERYTPYVKERHPAELITIANHILGKGQLSLAKYLFIAAKEDNPQLDVNDIGAFLKHILQRVDLTRDLHFHTRTTIDTLDYSGEGLNSGSKVAITVAGDIKRELWTELPSTFSLPRPIVNYKMAIPGVLAVEIPKNIRQSDMPLILDILQEHLAGADLGGLPLIVLCDDAAFTAATINNLVWVTFTRSNPSHDIYGINSFTEHKHWGCHGPLMIDARIKPHHAPVLERDPAVEKTVDAMGAKGGVLHGII
;
A
#
# COMPACT_ATOMS: atom_id res chain seq x y z
N GLY A 1 -9.94 -14.29 -17.75
CA GLY A 1 -9.53 -12.92 -18.12
C GLY A 1 -9.13 -12.83 -19.58
N PRO A 2 -8.65 -11.67 -20.04
CA PRO A 2 -8.44 -10.48 -19.20
C PRO A 2 -9.77 -9.87 -18.70
N PHE A 3 -9.76 -9.29 -17.51
CA PHE A 3 -10.93 -8.71 -16.83
C PHE A 3 -10.48 -7.56 -15.91
N ARG A 4 -11.30 -6.55 -15.66
CA ARG A 4 -10.95 -5.44 -14.76
C ARG A 4 -11.00 -5.91 -13.30
N ASP A 5 -10.04 -5.53 -12.47
CA ASP A 5 -10.04 -5.88 -11.05
C ASP A 5 -10.23 -4.68 -10.11
N HIS A 6 -10.39 -5.00 -8.83
CA HIS A 6 -10.54 -4.04 -7.74
C HIS A 6 -9.23 -3.29 -7.39
N LEU A 7 -8.08 -3.66 -7.97
CA LEU A 7 -6.85 -2.89 -7.81
C LEU A 7 -6.82 -1.70 -8.77
N GLY A 8 -7.74 -1.63 -9.73
CA GLY A 8 -7.76 -0.59 -10.76
C GLY A 8 -6.86 -0.92 -11.96
N TYR A 9 -6.55 -2.20 -12.16
CA TYR A 9 -5.79 -2.70 -13.29
C TYR A 9 -6.62 -3.74 -14.06
N TYR A 10 -6.16 -4.09 -15.25
CA TYR A 10 -6.63 -5.31 -15.89
C TYR A 10 -6.00 -6.52 -15.21
N SER A 11 -6.64 -7.68 -15.29
CA SER A 11 -6.02 -8.96 -14.96
C SER A 11 -5.44 -9.59 -16.23
N LEU A 12 -4.34 -10.33 -16.08
CA LEU A 12 -3.73 -11.07 -17.18
C LEU A 12 -4.53 -12.35 -17.49
N GLN A 13 -4.23 -12.96 -18.64
CA GLN A 13 -4.86 -14.22 -19.03
C GLN A 13 -4.19 -15.40 -18.30
N HIS A 14 -5.00 -16.20 -17.61
CA HIS A 14 -4.56 -17.43 -16.96
C HIS A 14 -5.56 -18.56 -17.19
N PRO A 15 -5.12 -19.83 -17.18
CA PRO A 15 -6.03 -20.97 -17.14
C PRO A 15 -6.78 -21.01 -15.80
N PHE A 16 -8.10 -21.10 -15.87
CA PHE A 16 -8.97 -21.32 -14.71
C PHE A 16 -9.92 -22.50 -15.01
N PRO A 17 -10.47 -23.17 -13.98
CA PRO A 17 -11.42 -24.25 -14.17
C PRO A 17 -12.63 -23.84 -15.01
N LEU A 18 -13.04 -24.70 -15.95
CA LEU A 18 -14.27 -24.52 -16.71
C LEU A 18 -15.47 -25.03 -15.90
N MET A 19 -16.39 -24.13 -15.55
CA MET A 19 -17.68 -24.51 -14.99
C MET A 19 -18.66 -24.90 -16.11
N LYS A 20 -19.07 -26.17 -16.17
CA LYS A 20 -20.10 -26.66 -17.11
C LYS A 20 -21.48 -26.56 -16.46
N VAL A 21 -22.30 -25.62 -16.94
CA VAL A 21 -23.67 -25.42 -16.45
C VAL A 21 -24.63 -26.28 -17.27
N HIS A 22 -25.39 -27.16 -16.61
CA HIS A 22 -26.29 -28.10 -17.28
C HIS A 22 -27.73 -27.58 -17.35
N ASN A 23 -28.19 -26.89 -16.31
CA ASN A 23 -29.53 -26.30 -16.23
C ASN A 23 -29.45 -24.93 -15.56
N VAL A 24 -30.28 -23.98 -16.02
CA VAL A 24 -30.46 -22.67 -15.40
C VAL A 24 -31.93 -22.50 -15.08
N TYR A 25 -32.26 -22.30 -13.81
CA TYR A 25 -33.62 -22.08 -13.33
C TYR A 25 -33.78 -20.64 -12.87
N TYR A 26 -34.92 -20.01 -13.19
CA TYR A 26 -35.21 -18.64 -12.83
C TYR A 26 -36.72 -18.46 -12.63
N ARG A 27 -37.11 -17.47 -11.83
CA ARG A 27 -38.51 -17.09 -11.65
C ARG A 27 -39.02 -16.32 -12.88
N LYS A 28 -40.34 -16.28 -13.09
CA LYS A 28 -40.94 -15.33 -14.05
C LYS A 28 -40.56 -13.89 -13.64
N ASP A 29 -40.22 -13.05 -14.61
CA ASP A 29 -39.75 -11.67 -14.39
C ASP A 29 -38.52 -11.61 -13.44
N ALA A 30 -37.55 -12.49 -13.70
CA ALA A 30 -36.29 -12.52 -12.97
C ALA A 30 -35.49 -11.23 -13.18
N VAL A 31 -34.87 -10.74 -12.10
CA VAL A 31 -33.94 -9.62 -12.11
C VAL A 31 -32.53 -10.20 -12.07
N TRP A 32 -31.67 -9.77 -12.99
CA TRP A 32 -30.27 -10.16 -13.04
C TRP A 32 -29.41 -9.08 -12.38
N SER A 33 -29.00 -9.34 -11.13
CA SER A 33 -28.08 -8.46 -10.42
C SER A 33 -26.66 -8.64 -10.96
N PHE A 34 -25.99 -7.54 -11.26
CA PHE A 34 -24.58 -7.52 -11.65
C PHE A 34 -23.90 -6.32 -11.00
N THR A 35 -22.59 -6.40 -10.86
CA THR A 35 -21.74 -5.33 -10.32
C THR A 35 -20.56 -5.09 -11.27
N VAL A 36 -19.90 -3.94 -11.08
CA VAL A 36 -18.67 -3.59 -11.79
C VAL A 36 -17.60 -3.29 -10.74
N VAL A 37 -16.43 -3.88 -10.93
CA VAL A 37 -15.25 -3.64 -10.08
C VAL A 37 -14.24 -2.77 -10.82
N GLY A 38 -13.42 -2.05 -10.06
CA GLY A 38 -12.44 -1.11 -10.58
C GLY A 38 -11.66 -0.46 -9.45
N ARG A 39 -10.93 0.62 -9.76
CA ARG A 39 -10.19 1.37 -8.75
C ARG A 39 -11.16 1.88 -7.66
N PRO A 40 -10.90 1.61 -6.36
CA PRO A 40 -11.78 2.01 -5.29
C PRO A 40 -11.92 3.54 -5.18
N PRO A 41 -13.07 4.04 -4.68
CA PRO A 41 -14.19 3.25 -4.15
C PRO A 41 -15.12 2.72 -5.26
N GLN A 42 -15.64 1.50 -5.09
CA GLN A 42 -16.69 0.89 -5.95
C GLN A 42 -17.76 0.22 -5.06
N GLU A 43 -18.72 -0.51 -5.65
CA GLU A 43 -19.79 -1.17 -4.87
C GLU A 43 -19.24 -2.16 -3.83
N ASP A 44 -18.16 -2.87 -4.17
CA ASP A 44 -17.42 -3.76 -3.28
C ASP A 44 -16.82 -3.04 -2.06
N THR A 45 -16.44 -1.76 -2.15
CA THR A 45 -16.06 -0.94 -0.98
C THR A 45 -17.18 -0.87 0.05
N SER A 46 -18.44 -0.75 -0.39
CA SER A 46 -19.60 -0.69 0.52
C SER A 46 -19.83 -2.04 1.21
N PHE A 47 -19.66 -3.14 0.48
CA PHE A 47 -19.69 -4.49 1.07
C PHE A 47 -18.53 -4.70 2.05
N GLY A 48 -17.33 -4.23 1.71
CA GLY A 48 -16.16 -4.29 2.58
C GLY A 48 -16.38 -3.55 3.90
N ALA A 49 -16.94 -2.33 3.84
CA ALA A 49 -17.29 -1.56 5.03
C ALA A 49 -18.31 -2.29 5.92
N LEU A 50 -19.36 -2.86 5.32
CA LEU A 50 -20.37 -3.62 6.06
C LEU A 50 -19.78 -4.90 6.69
N ILE A 51 -18.96 -5.65 5.94
CA ILE A 51 -18.28 -6.84 6.47
C ILE A 51 -17.36 -6.42 7.62
N HIS A 52 -16.63 -5.32 7.49
CA HIS A 52 -15.78 -4.79 8.54
C HIS A 52 -16.58 -4.38 9.78
N GLU A 53 -17.74 -3.73 9.62
CA GLU A 53 -18.64 -3.39 10.73
C GLU A 53 -19.13 -4.66 11.46
N ILE A 54 -19.54 -5.69 10.71
CA ILE A 54 -20.07 -6.94 11.26
C ILE A 54 -18.97 -7.76 11.94
N THR A 55 -17.79 -7.86 11.32
CA THR A 55 -16.71 -8.78 11.72
C THR A 55 -15.57 -8.13 12.49
N GLY A 56 -15.48 -6.80 12.50
CA GLY A 56 -14.37 -6.03 13.07
C GLY A 56 -14.18 -6.28 14.57
N SER A 57 -15.25 -6.62 15.28
CA SER A 57 -15.19 -7.01 16.70
C SER A 57 -14.69 -8.45 16.95
N ALA A 58 -14.64 -9.30 15.91
CA ALA A 58 -14.26 -10.70 16.00
C ALA A 58 -12.75 -10.91 15.77
N ILE A 59 -12.12 -10.14 14.88
CA ILE A 59 -10.68 -10.30 14.58
C ILE A 59 -9.79 -10.06 15.82
N PRO A 60 -10.00 -9.01 16.63
CA PRO A 60 -9.29 -8.83 17.91
C PRO A 60 -9.43 -9.99 18.91
N LYS A 61 -10.50 -10.79 18.80
CA LYS A 61 -10.73 -11.94 19.69
C LYS A 61 -9.93 -13.17 19.27
N GLU A 62 -9.60 -13.28 17.99
CA GLU A 62 -8.86 -14.39 17.41
C GLU A 62 -7.34 -14.23 17.57
N ILE A 63 -6.84 -12.99 17.56
CA ILE A 63 -5.42 -12.67 17.67
C ILE A 63 -5.19 -11.94 18.99
N PRO A 64 -4.70 -12.63 20.05
CA PRO A 64 -4.47 -12.00 21.35
C PRO A 64 -3.54 -10.79 21.23
N GLY A 65 -3.99 -9.65 21.75
CA GLY A 65 -3.23 -8.40 21.75
C GLY A 65 -3.47 -7.51 20.53
N LEU A 66 -4.16 -7.98 19.49
CA LEU A 66 -4.63 -7.15 18.38
C LEU A 66 -5.87 -6.35 18.82
N HIS A 67 -5.90 -5.05 18.58
CA HIS A 67 -7.02 -4.17 18.94
C HIS A 67 -7.81 -3.68 17.72
N ALA A 68 -7.12 -3.41 16.61
CA ALA A 68 -7.73 -2.95 15.38
C ALA A 68 -6.92 -3.41 14.17
N VAL A 69 -7.60 -3.61 13.05
CA VAL A 69 -6.99 -3.90 11.75
C VAL A 69 -7.82 -3.23 10.65
N ASN A 70 -7.17 -2.64 9.65
CA ASN A 70 -7.81 -2.06 8.48
C ASN A 70 -7.10 -2.54 7.21
N ALA A 71 -7.88 -3.11 6.29
CA ALA A 71 -7.48 -3.33 4.91
C ALA A 71 -7.76 -2.06 4.12
N VAL A 72 -6.71 -1.33 3.77
CA VAL A 72 -6.82 0.03 3.28
C VAL A 72 -7.43 0.01 1.88
N ASP A 73 -8.74 0.30 1.80
CA ASP A 73 -9.53 0.26 0.57
C ASP A 73 -8.88 1.07 -0.56
N ALA A 74 -8.43 2.30 -0.27
CA ALA A 74 -7.74 3.15 -1.24
C ALA A 74 -6.48 2.52 -1.86
N ALA A 75 -5.86 1.53 -1.20
CA ALA A 75 -4.71 0.79 -1.71
C ALA A 75 -5.10 -0.52 -2.42
N GLY A 76 -6.38 -0.72 -2.76
CA GLY A 76 -6.88 -1.96 -3.34
C GLY A 76 -7.21 -3.02 -2.29
N VAL A 77 -7.59 -2.60 -1.08
CA VAL A 77 -7.95 -3.46 0.07
C VAL A 77 -6.78 -4.28 0.62
N HIS A 78 -6.35 -5.32 -0.08
CA HIS A 78 -5.35 -6.28 0.42
C HIS A 78 -3.90 -5.77 0.43
N PRO A 79 -3.40 -5.00 -0.56
CA PRO A 79 -1.97 -4.68 -0.65
C PRO A 79 -1.39 -4.00 0.60
N LEU A 80 -2.20 -3.25 1.35
CA LEU A 80 -1.82 -2.51 2.54
C LEU A 80 -2.76 -2.80 3.72
N LEU A 81 -2.18 -3.25 4.83
CA LEU A 81 -2.84 -3.39 6.12
C LEU A 81 -2.27 -2.40 7.14
N PHE A 82 -3.16 -1.80 7.92
CA PHE A 82 -2.84 -1.12 9.16
C PHE A 82 -3.36 -1.93 10.34
N ALA A 83 -2.60 -1.97 11.44
CA ALA A 83 -2.99 -2.66 12.65
C ALA A 83 -2.53 -1.94 13.92
N ILE A 84 -3.27 -2.13 15.00
CA ILE A 84 -2.89 -1.67 16.34
C ILE A 84 -2.79 -2.89 17.24
N GLY A 85 -1.59 -3.17 17.74
CA GLY A 85 -1.33 -4.25 18.69
C GLY A 85 -0.98 -3.72 20.07
N SER A 86 -0.89 -4.63 21.04
CA SER A 86 -0.28 -4.34 22.35
C SER A 86 1.20 -4.68 22.33
N GLU A 87 1.98 -3.99 23.16
CA GLU A 87 3.38 -4.31 23.43
C GLU A 87 3.59 -4.63 24.91
N ARG A 88 3.15 -5.83 25.33
CA ARG A 88 3.02 -6.22 26.75
C ARG A 88 4.12 -7.13 27.24
N TYR A 89 5.02 -7.60 26.37
CA TYR A 89 6.05 -8.56 26.77
C TYR A 89 7.05 -7.96 27.76
N THR A 90 7.31 -6.65 27.67
CA THR A 90 8.31 -5.96 28.48
C THR A 90 7.79 -4.63 29.07
N PRO A 91 6.74 -4.65 29.92
CA PRO A 91 6.05 -3.44 30.37
C PRO A 91 6.89 -2.55 31.30
N TYR A 92 8.01 -3.07 31.79
CA TYR A 92 8.96 -2.38 32.67
C TYR A 92 10.08 -1.66 31.92
N VAL A 93 10.22 -1.89 30.61
CA VAL A 93 11.24 -1.22 29.79
C VAL A 93 10.71 0.14 29.36
N LYS A 94 11.48 1.19 29.65
CA LYS A 94 11.12 2.58 29.28
C LYS A 94 11.24 2.81 27.77
N GLU A 95 12.36 2.38 27.19
CA GLU A 95 12.60 2.46 25.75
C GLU A 95 11.98 1.24 25.06
N ARG A 96 10.73 1.38 24.62
CA ARG A 96 10.02 0.29 23.96
C ARG A 96 10.59 0.05 22.57
N HIS A 97 10.73 -1.24 22.25
CA HIS A 97 11.00 -1.73 20.91
C HIS A 97 9.95 -2.79 20.56
N PRO A 98 9.57 -2.93 19.28
CA PRO A 98 8.62 -3.95 18.86
C PRO A 98 9.12 -5.35 19.24
N ALA A 99 8.29 -6.11 19.95
CA ALA A 99 8.51 -7.51 20.30
C ALA A 99 7.20 -8.30 20.16
N GLU A 100 6.20 -8.03 21.00
CA GLU A 100 4.86 -8.63 20.85
C GLU A 100 4.22 -8.25 19.52
N LEU A 101 4.43 -7.01 19.05
CA LEU A 101 3.93 -6.57 17.75
C LEU A 101 4.43 -7.44 16.58
N ILE A 102 5.66 -7.95 16.67
CA ILE A 102 6.23 -8.85 15.63
C ILE A 102 5.49 -10.19 15.65
N THR A 103 5.17 -10.72 16.83
CA THR A 103 4.35 -11.93 16.96
C THR A 103 2.94 -11.73 16.40
N ILE A 104 2.31 -10.60 16.73
CA ILE A 104 0.98 -10.24 16.22
C ILE A 104 1.02 -10.09 14.69
N ALA A 105 2.04 -9.44 14.14
CA ALA A 105 2.21 -9.27 12.70
C ALA A 105 2.29 -10.62 11.97
N ASN A 106 3.06 -11.57 12.49
CA ASN A 106 3.12 -12.92 11.93
C ASN A 106 1.76 -13.65 11.98
N HIS A 107 0.99 -13.46 13.05
CA HIS A 107 -0.36 -14.05 13.15
C HIS A 107 -1.30 -13.44 12.11
N ILE A 108 -1.29 -12.10 11.94
CA ILE A 108 -2.07 -11.40 10.91
C ILE A 108 -1.72 -11.95 9.52
N LEU A 109 -0.44 -12.00 9.18
CA LEU A 109 0.02 -12.48 7.88
C LEU A 109 -0.20 -13.99 7.65
N GLY A 110 -0.53 -14.75 8.71
CA GLY A 110 -0.92 -16.16 8.63
C GLY A 110 -2.44 -16.41 8.61
N LYS A 111 -3.29 -15.37 8.75
CA LYS A 111 -4.74 -15.54 8.99
C LYS A 111 -5.58 -15.21 7.77
N GLY A 112 -6.20 -16.23 7.17
CA GLY A 112 -7.31 -16.08 6.22
C GLY A 112 -7.04 -15.04 5.12
N GLN A 113 -7.98 -14.11 4.89
CA GLN A 113 -7.84 -13.05 3.88
C GLN A 113 -6.77 -12.00 4.24
N LEU A 114 -6.46 -11.80 5.52
CA LEU A 114 -5.37 -10.89 5.93
C LEU A 114 -4.00 -11.36 5.45
N SER A 115 -3.84 -12.68 5.23
CA SER A 115 -2.64 -13.26 4.65
C SER A 115 -2.37 -12.80 3.21
N LEU A 116 -3.31 -12.16 2.52
CA LEU A 116 -3.11 -11.67 1.16
C LEU A 116 -2.25 -10.38 1.12
N ALA A 117 -2.12 -9.69 2.24
CA ALA A 117 -1.43 -8.41 2.29
C ALA A 117 0.07 -8.49 2.04
N LYS A 118 0.61 -7.45 1.41
CA LYS A 118 2.05 -7.29 1.15
C LYS A 118 2.70 -6.39 2.18
N TYR A 119 2.04 -5.30 2.53
CA TYR A 119 2.52 -4.33 3.50
C TYR A 119 1.65 -4.39 4.74
N LEU A 120 2.25 -4.61 5.90
CA LEU A 120 1.58 -4.50 7.19
C LEU A 120 2.31 -3.46 8.03
N PHE A 121 1.65 -2.34 8.29
CA PHE A 121 2.12 -1.39 9.29
C PHE A 121 1.38 -1.63 10.60
N ILE A 122 2.12 -1.84 11.67
CA ILE A 122 1.56 -2.10 12.99
C ILE A 122 2.17 -1.19 14.05
N ALA A 123 1.31 -0.54 14.83
CA ALA A 123 1.70 0.36 15.90
C ALA A 123 1.28 -0.20 17.27
N ALA A 124 2.03 0.16 18.31
CA ALA A 124 1.66 -0.11 19.69
C ALA A 124 0.52 0.82 20.14
N LYS A 125 -0.56 0.25 20.69
CA LYS A 125 -1.67 1.01 21.29
C LYS A 125 -1.18 1.92 22.40
N GLU A 126 -0.16 1.50 23.12
CA GLU A 126 0.39 2.19 24.27
C GLU A 126 1.16 3.47 23.89
N ASP A 127 1.45 3.71 22.61
CA ASP A 127 2.05 4.97 22.12
C ASP A 127 0.97 6.03 21.82
N ASN A 128 -0.22 5.61 21.39
CA ASN A 128 -1.36 6.48 21.15
C ASN A 128 -2.69 5.68 21.22
N PRO A 129 -3.40 5.71 22.36
CA PRO A 129 -4.66 4.99 22.52
C PRO A 129 -5.81 5.47 21.62
N GLN A 130 -5.68 6.67 21.04
CA GLN A 130 -6.66 7.30 20.14
C GLN A 130 -6.29 7.14 18.66
N LEU A 131 -5.22 6.38 18.36
CA LEU A 131 -4.85 6.12 16.97
C LEU A 131 -5.96 5.31 16.30
N ASP A 132 -6.36 5.75 15.11
CA ASP A 132 -7.38 5.07 14.29
C ASP A 132 -6.73 4.53 13.02
N VAL A 133 -6.95 3.24 12.75
CA VAL A 133 -6.49 2.56 11.53
C VAL A 133 -7.23 3.03 10.28
N ASN A 134 -8.36 3.74 10.41
CA ASN A 134 -9.13 4.27 9.29
C ASN A 134 -8.67 5.67 8.85
N ASP A 135 -7.98 6.42 9.71
CA ASP A 135 -7.32 7.68 9.33
C ASP A 135 -5.93 7.39 8.76
N ILE A 136 -5.88 7.21 7.43
CA ILE A 136 -4.65 6.87 6.71
C ILE A 136 -3.53 7.88 6.97
N GLY A 137 -3.86 9.17 7.07
CA GLY A 137 -2.89 10.24 7.23
C GLY A 137 -2.30 10.26 8.63
N ALA A 138 -3.15 10.21 9.65
CA ALA A 138 -2.72 10.16 11.04
C ALA A 138 -1.95 8.86 11.35
N PHE A 139 -2.39 7.74 10.79
CA PHE A 139 -1.74 6.44 10.98
C PHE A 139 -0.33 6.41 10.37
N LEU A 140 -0.19 6.78 9.10
CA LEU A 140 1.13 6.85 8.45
C LEU A 140 2.05 7.85 9.16
N LYS A 141 1.55 9.02 9.55
CA LYS A 141 2.33 9.99 10.33
C LYS A 141 2.84 9.38 11.63
N HIS A 142 1.98 8.68 12.37
CA HIS A 142 2.33 8.03 13.63
C HIS A 142 3.47 7.02 13.46
N ILE A 143 3.36 6.17 12.43
CA ILE A 143 4.41 5.21 12.05
C ILE A 143 5.71 5.94 11.70
N LEU A 144 5.67 6.86 10.75
CA LEU A 144 6.86 7.49 10.16
C LEU A 144 7.64 8.32 11.18
N GLN A 145 6.97 8.87 12.20
CA GLN A 145 7.61 9.55 13.33
C GLN A 145 8.42 8.61 14.24
N ARG A 146 8.10 7.31 14.26
CA ARG A 146 8.63 6.33 15.23
C ARG A 146 9.49 5.25 14.62
N VAL A 147 9.32 4.96 13.33
CA VAL A 147 9.99 3.84 12.67
C VAL A 147 11.51 3.92 12.79
N ASP A 148 12.14 2.83 13.18
CA ASP A 148 13.58 2.66 13.16
C ASP A 148 13.96 1.81 11.95
N LEU A 149 14.36 2.44 10.84
CA LEU A 149 14.60 1.75 9.57
C LEU A 149 15.80 0.78 9.61
N THR A 150 16.55 0.77 10.70
CA THR A 150 17.62 -0.20 10.96
C THR A 150 17.10 -1.51 11.56
N ARG A 151 15.90 -1.51 12.17
CA ARG A 151 15.37 -2.61 12.99
C ARG A 151 13.95 -3.05 12.61
N ASP A 152 13.08 -2.10 12.32
CA ASP A 152 11.62 -2.28 12.36
C ASP A 152 11.01 -2.89 11.08
N LEU A 153 11.86 -3.34 10.14
CA LEU A 153 11.46 -3.91 8.85
C LEU A 153 11.64 -5.44 8.87
N HIS A 154 10.54 -6.18 8.72
CA HIS A 154 10.55 -7.64 8.76
C HIS A 154 10.02 -8.23 7.45
N PHE A 155 10.93 -8.79 6.65
CA PHE A 155 10.61 -9.28 5.30
C PHE A 155 10.28 -10.77 5.27
N HIS A 156 9.29 -11.12 4.45
CA HIS A 156 9.02 -12.48 3.98
C HIS A 156 9.22 -12.50 2.47
N THR A 157 10.37 -12.98 1.99
CA THR A 157 10.85 -12.71 0.62
C THR A 157 10.40 -13.71 -0.44
N ARG A 158 9.87 -14.88 -0.05
CA ARG A 158 9.33 -15.90 -0.95
C ARG A 158 8.07 -16.50 -0.36
N THR A 159 6.94 -15.88 -0.63
CA THR A 159 5.65 -16.24 -0.04
C THR A 159 4.51 -16.07 -1.05
N THR A 160 3.30 -16.40 -0.62
CA THR A 160 2.09 -16.25 -1.40
C THR A 160 1.44 -14.89 -1.21
N ILE A 161 0.88 -14.35 -2.28
CA ILE A 161 0.14 -13.08 -2.30
C ILE A 161 -1.18 -13.25 -3.07
N ASP A 162 -1.97 -12.17 -3.13
CA ASP A 162 -3.21 -12.12 -3.92
C ASP A 162 -2.96 -12.58 -5.38
N THR A 163 -3.89 -13.36 -5.92
CA THR A 163 -3.88 -13.85 -7.30
C THR A 163 -3.85 -12.71 -8.31
N LEU A 164 -4.45 -11.57 -7.97
CA LEU A 164 -4.57 -10.40 -8.83
C LEU A 164 -3.40 -9.42 -8.66
N ASP A 165 -2.47 -9.70 -7.75
CA ASP A 165 -1.30 -8.87 -7.56
C ASP A 165 -0.18 -9.26 -8.53
N TYR A 166 -0.02 -8.42 -9.56
CA TYR A 166 0.99 -8.59 -10.61
C TYR A 166 2.32 -7.88 -10.31
N SER A 167 2.54 -7.38 -9.08
CA SER A 167 3.84 -6.79 -8.73
C SER A 167 4.92 -7.86 -8.53
N GLY A 168 4.53 -9.09 -8.18
CA GLY A 168 5.42 -10.24 -8.03
C GLY A 168 5.89 -10.87 -9.35
N GLU A 169 6.70 -11.92 -9.24
CA GLU A 169 7.29 -12.63 -10.39
C GLU A 169 6.40 -13.75 -10.95
N GLY A 170 5.23 -13.99 -10.36
CA GLY A 170 4.34 -15.06 -10.80
C GLY A 170 2.98 -15.05 -10.11
N LEU A 171 2.08 -15.92 -10.58
CA LEU A 171 0.74 -16.05 -10.03
C LEU A 171 0.80 -16.46 -8.56
N ASN A 172 0.12 -15.72 -7.68
CA ASN A 172 0.12 -15.95 -6.23
C ASN A 172 1.52 -15.99 -5.59
N SER A 173 2.54 -15.36 -6.18
CA SER A 173 3.91 -15.40 -5.66
C SER A 173 4.48 -14.00 -5.52
N GLY A 174 5.11 -13.72 -4.37
CA GLY A 174 5.79 -12.47 -4.13
C GLY A 174 6.39 -12.41 -2.74
N SER A 175 6.38 -11.21 -2.16
CA SER A 175 6.97 -10.95 -0.86
C SER A 175 6.07 -10.06 0.01
N LYS A 176 6.36 -10.04 1.31
CA LYS A 176 5.67 -9.22 2.31
C LYS A 176 6.69 -8.49 3.17
N VAL A 177 6.29 -7.36 3.74
CA VAL A 177 7.03 -6.67 4.79
C VAL A 177 6.08 -6.26 5.91
N ALA A 178 6.43 -6.60 7.14
CA ALA A 178 5.82 -6.03 8.34
C ALA A 178 6.71 -4.90 8.87
N ILE A 179 6.12 -3.71 9.03
CA ILE A 179 6.76 -2.53 9.58
C ILE A 179 6.14 -2.33 10.97
N THR A 180 6.90 -2.70 11.99
CA THR A 180 6.41 -2.74 13.38
C THR A 180 7.02 -1.58 14.15
N VAL A 181 6.21 -0.75 14.81
CA VAL A 181 6.74 0.41 15.55
C VAL A 181 6.18 0.46 16.97
N ALA A 182 7.06 0.75 17.93
CA ALA A 182 6.72 0.96 19.32
C ALA A 182 7.69 1.98 19.94
N GLY A 183 7.19 2.83 20.83
CA GLY A 183 7.98 3.76 21.62
C GLY A 183 7.83 5.24 21.22
N ASP A 184 8.81 6.02 21.66
CA ASP A 184 8.80 7.48 21.54
C ASP A 184 9.00 7.95 20.10
N ILE A 185 8.57 9.19 19.84
CA ILE A 185 8.82 9.88 18.57
C ILE A 185 10.34 10.02 18.37
N LYS A 186 10.84 9.50 17.25
CA LYS A 186 12.25 9.56 16.87
C LYS A 186 12.59 10.77 16.00
N ARG A 187 11.60 11.31 15.28
CA ARG A 187 11.79 12.39 14.32
C ARG A 187 10.56 13.27 14.15
N GLU A 188 10.79 14.54 13.81
CA GLU A 188 9.77 15.43 13.27
C GLU A 188 9.73 15.28 11.74
N LEU A 189 8.52 15.14 11.18
CA LEU A 189 8.36 14.96 9.74
C LEU A 189 8.29 16.30 9.04
N TRP A 190 9.06 16.44 7.97
CA TRP A 190 9.05 17.65 7.16
C TRP A 190 7.74 17.78 6.39
N THR A 191 7.13 18.97 6.45
CA THR A 191 5.99 19.34 5.59
C THR A 191 6.46 19.94 4.27
N GLU A 192 7.64 20.54 4.26
CA GLU A 192 8.30 21.15 3.12
C GLU A 192 9.79 20.74 3.14
N LEU A 193 10.40 20.66 1.97
CA LEU A 193 11.81 20.31 1.87
C LEU A 193 12.69 21.53 2.23
N PRO A 194 13.86 21.31 2.85
CA PRO A 194 14.86 22.36 3.03
C PRO A 194 15.24 22.99 1.69
N SER A 195 15.54 24.29 1.68
CA SER A 195 15.98 25.00 0.47
C SER A 195 17.29 24.45 -0.13
N THR A 196 18.06 23.71 0.68
CA THR A 196 19.29 23.02 0.27
C THR A 196 19.03 21.66 -0.36
N PHE A 197 17.81 21.12 -0.28
CA PHE A 197 17.49 19.82 -0.84
C PHE A 197 17.49 19.89 -2.38
N SER A 198 18.10 18.89 -3.00
CA SER A 198 18.12 18.73 -4.45
C SER A 198 18.25 17.26 -4.80
N LEU A 199 17.85 16.92 -6.03
CA LEU A 199 18.05 15.60 -6.60
C LEU A 199 18.98 15.68 -7.83
N PRO A 200 19.72 14.60 -8.13
CA PRO A 200 20.65 14.58 -9.25
C PRO A 200 19.89 14.49 -10.58
N ARG A 201 20.40 15.16 -11.63
CA ARG A 201 19.85 15.02 -12.99
C ARG A 201 20.00 13.56 -13.47
N PRO A 202 19.01 13.00 -14.21
CA PRO A 202 17.82 13.66 -14.76
C PRO A 202 16.60 13.71 -13.83
N ILE A 203 16.74 13.29 -12.57
CA ILE A 203 15.65 13.20 -11.59
C ILE A 203 15.46 14.59 -10.94
N VAL A 204 14.57 15.38 -11.51
CA VAL A 204 14.34 16.77 -11.05
C VAL A 204 12.93 17.02 -10.57
N ASN A 205 11.98 16.15 -10.92
CA ASN A 205 10.58 16.29 -10.58
C ASN A 205 10.28 15.51 -9.29
N TYR A 206 9.84 16.22 -8.25
CA TYR A 206 9.45 15.63 -6.98
C TYR A 206 8.40 16.49 -6.28
N LYS A 207 7.63 15.89 -5.37
CA LYS A 207 6.61 16.58 -4.60
C LYS A 207 6.40 15.93 -3.24
N MET A 208 6.28 16.74 -2.18
CA MET A 208 5.87 16.25 -0.87
C MET A 208 4.43 15.72 -0.96
N ALA A 209 4.23 14.43 -0.68
CA ALA A 209 2.93 13.79 -0.79
C ALA A 209 2.14 13.92 0.51
N ILE A 210 2.80 13.67 1.64
CA ILE A 210 2.36 13.94 3.01
C ILE A 210 3.60 14.29 3.85
N PRO A 211 3.47 14.79 5.09
CA PRO A 211 4.64 15.07 5.91
C PRO A 211 5.56 13.84 6.02
N GLY A 212 6.83 14.02 5.69
CA GLY A 212 7.85 12.96 5.71
C GLY A 212 7.82 11.96 4.55
N VAL A 213 6.99 12.17 3.52
CA VAL A 213 6.95 11.32 2.32
C VAL A 213 7.15 12.14 1.06
N LEU A 214 8.21 11.84 0.31
CA LEU A 214 8.52 12.50 -0.95
C LEU A 214 8.18 11.58 -2.12
N ALA A 215 7.31 12.02 -3.03
CA ALA A 215 7.13 11.37 -4.33
C ALA A 215 8.19 11.90 -5.29
N VAL A 216 8.99 11.02 -5.88
CA VAL A 216 10.05 11.34 -6.83
C VAL A 216 9.71 10.70 -8.17
N GLU A 217 9.65 11.52 -9.20
CA GLU A 217 9.34 11.05 -10.55
C GLU A 217 10.61 10.57 -11.24
N ILE A 218 10.58 9.33 -11.71
CA ILE A 218 11.66 8.75 -12.49
C ILE A 218 11.31 8.85 -13.97
N PRO A 219 12.13 9.53 -14.79
CA PRO A 219 11.90 9.69 -16.21
C PRO A 219 11.59 8.37 -16.94
N LYS A 220 10.58 8.39 -17.83
CA LYS A 220 10.09 7.20 -18.58
C LYS A 220 11.15 6.49 -19.43
N ASN A 221 12.23 7.19 -19.79
CA ASN A 221 13.35 6.62 -20.55
C ASN A 221 14.28 5.76 -19.69
N ILE A 222 14.16 5.79 -18.36
CA ILE A 222 14.91 4.93 -17.45
C ILE A 222 14.17 3.59 -17.33
N ARG A 223 14.78 2.54 -17.86
CA ARG A 223 14.21 1.20 -17.84
C ARG A 223 14.41 0.57 -16.46
N GLN A 224 13.64 -0.48 -16.17
CA GLN A 224 13.80 -1.25 -14.94
C GLN A 224 15.23 -1.80 -14.77
N SER A 225 15.88 -2.21 -15.88
CA SER A 225 17.28 -2.67 -15.87
C SER A 225 18.28 -1.61 -15.42
N ASP A 226 17.91 -0.33 -15.53
CA ASP A 226 18.78 0.80 -15.24
C ASP A 226 18.59 1.28 -13.78
N MET A 227 17.66 0.69 -13.02
CA MET A 227 17.36 1.08 -11.65
C MET A 227 18.51 0.94 -10.66
N PRO A 228 19.32 -0.13 -10.68
CA PRO A 228 20.46 -0.23 -9.78
C PRO A 228 21.38 1.00 -9.88
N LEU A 229 21.67 1.45 -11.11
CA LEU A 229 22.47 2.63 -11.35
C LEU A 229 21.81 3.92 -10.83
N ILE A 230 20.49 4.05 -11.02
CA ILE A 230 19.73 5.21 -10.52
C ILE A 230 19.73 5.26 -9.00
N LEU A 231 19.58 4.12 -8.35
CA LEU A 231 19.62 4.00 -6.90
C LEU A 231 21.01 4.33 -6.36
N ASP A 232 22.07 3.89 -7.03
CA ASP A 232 23.45 4.24 -6.67
C ASP A 232 23.68 5.76 -6.76
N ILE A 233 23.23 6.40 -7.85
CA ILE A 233 23.34 7.86 -8.03
C ILE A 233 22.55 8.62 -6.95
N LEU A 234 21.32 8.18 -6.65
CA LEU A 234 20.51 8.77 -5.58
C LEU A 234 21.16 8.58 -4.22
N GLN A 235 21.70 7.38 -3.95
CA GLN A 235 22.41 7.08 -2.72
C GLN A 235 23.63 7.98 -2.56
N GLU A 236 24.51 8.09 -3.56
CA GLU A 236 25.69 8.95 -3.49
C GLU A 236 25.33 10.41 -3.26
N HIS A 237 24.31 10.93 -3.96
CA HIS A 237 23.87 12.32 -3.82
C HIS A 237 23.26 12.62 -2.45
N LEU A 238 22.52 11.67 -1.89
CA LEU A 238 21.77 11.84 -0.65
C LEU A 238 22.53 11.35 0.60
N ALA A 239 23.60 10.56 0.46
CA ALA A 239 24.27 9.91 1.59
C ALA A 239 24.81 10.89 2.65
N GLY A 240 25.20 12.10 2.25
CA GLY A 240 25.71 13.15 3.14
C GLY A 240 24.69 14.23 3.50
N ALA A 241 23.46 14.15 2.98
CA ALA A 241 22.42 15.12 3.29
C ALA A 241 21.78 14.81 4.65
N ASP A 242 21.43 15.85 5.41
CA ASP A 242 20.48 15.67 6.50
C ASP A 242 19.12 15.37 5.88
N LEU A 243 18.55 14.21 6.22
CA LEU A 243 17.26 13.72 5.75
C LEU A 243 16.38 13.28 6.93
N GLY A 244 16.69 13.76 8.14
CA GLY A 244 16.06 13.30 9.38
C GLY A 244 14.54 13.43 9.41
N GLY A 245 13.98 14.39 8.68
CA GLY A 245 12.53 14.57 8.55
C GLY A 245 11.88 13.89 7.36
N LEU A 246 12.62 13.10 6.58
CA LEU A 246 12.13 12.41 5.38
C LEU A 246 12.35 10.90 5.47
N PRO A 247 11.54 10.14 6.25
CA PRO A 247 11.73 8.70 6.40
C PRO A 247 11.38 7.86 5.15
N LEU A 248 10.59 8.39 4.20
CA LEU A 248 10.12 7.63 3.03
C LEU A 248 10.20 8.44 1.74
N ILE A 249 10.73 7.81 0.69
CA ILE A 249 10.73 8.29 -0.68
C ILE A 249 10.01 7.26 -1.55
N VAL A 250 9.06 7.71 -2.35
CA VAL A 250 8.33 6.87 -3.32
C VAL A 250 8.80 7.23 -4.72
N LEU A 251 9.46 6.30 -5.39
CA LEU A 251 9.86 6.46 -6.79
C LEU A 251 8.66 6.08 -7.66
N CYS A 252 8.20 6.98 -8.53
CA CYS A 252 6.94 6.84 -9.25
C CYS A 252 7.03 7.38 -10.69
N ASP A 253 6.01 7.12 -11.49
CA ASP A 253 5.93 7.57 -12.89
C ASP A 253 5.46 9.03 -13.03
N ASP A 254 4.77 9.55 -12.01
CA ASP A 254 4.20 10.91 -11.97
C ASP A 254 4.13 11.37 -10.50
N ALA A 255 5.03 12.28 -10.10
CA ALA A 255 5.08 12.78 -8.74
C ALA A 255 3.88 13.68 -8.41
N ALA A 256 3.37 14.43 -9.38
CA ALA A 256 2.26 15.34 -9.18
C ALA A 256 0.95 14.58 -8.90
N PHE A 257 0.67 13.53 -9.66
CA PHE A 257 -0.47 12.64 -9.44
C PHE A 257 -0.36 11.88 -8.12
N THR A 258 0.81 11.29 -7.84
CA THR A 258 1.05 10.50 -6.63
C THR A 258 0.85 11.34 -5.36
N ALA A 259 1.33 12.58 -5.37
CA ALA A 259 1.20 13.52 -4.25
C ALA A 259 -0.12 14.31 -4.22
N ALA A 260 -1.04 14.11 -5.19
CA ALA A 260 -2.27 14.91 -5.26
C ALA A 260 -3.24 14.60 -4.12
N THR A 261 -3.32 13.33 -3.69
CA THR A 261 -4.14 12.88 -2.57
C THR A 261 -3.46 11.73 -1.84
N ILE A 262 -3.78 11.53 -0.56
CA ILE A 262 -3.28 10.37 0.19
C ILE A 262 -3.74 9.04 -0.42
N ASN A 263 -4.94 9.01 -1.01
CA ASN A 263 -5.45 7.83 -1.71
C ASN A 263 -4.62 7.51 -2.95
N ASN A 264 -4.16 8.51 -3.71
CA ASN A 264 -3.23 8.30 -4.81
C ASN A 264 -1.87 7.79 -4.30
N LEU A 265 -1.36 8.36 -3.21
CA LEU A 265 -0.10 7.94 -2.60
C LEU A 265 -0.13 6.44 -2.25
N VAL A 266 -1.11 6.00 -1.45
CA VAL A 266 -1.17 4.59 -1.02
C VAL A 266 -1.50 3.66 -2.18
N TRP A 267 -2.35 4.08 -3.11
CA TRP A 267 -2.65 3.30 -4.30
C TRP A 267 -1.40 3.06 -5.15
N VAL A 268 -0.69 4.11 -5.55
CA VAL A 268 0.54 3.99 -6.35
C VAL A 268 1.58 3.17 -5.60
N THR A 269 1.86 3.52 -4.34
CA THR A 269 2.96 2.93 -3.57
C THR A 269 2.81 1.43 -3.39
N PHE A 270 1.63 0.97 -2.97
CA PHE A 270 1.47 -0.40 -2.49
C PHE A 270 0.87 -1.36 -3.53
N THR A 271 0.18 -0.86 -4.57
CA THR A 271 -0.29 -1.72 -5.68
C THR A 271 0.82 -2.05 -6.68
N ARG A 272 1.84 -1.18 -6.82
CA ARG A 272 2.89 -1.30 -7.85
C ARG A 272 4.22 -1.82 -7.32
N SER A 273 4.32 -2.21 -6.07
CA SER A 273 5.58 -2.66 -5.48
C SER A 273 5.47 -4.03 -4.82
N ASN A 274 6.51 -4.82 -5.00
CA ASN A 274 6.76 -6.10 -4.35
C ASN A 274 7.88 -5.89 -3.30
N PRO A 275 7.58 -5.98 -1.98
CA PRO A 275 8.48 -5.53 -0.92
C PRO A 275 9.96 -5.91 -1.05
N SER A 276 10.30 -7.17 -1.29
CA SER A 276 11.69 -7.62 -1.36
C SER A 276 12.44 -7.23 -2.63
N HIS A 277 11.74 -6.77 -3.67
CA HIS A 277 12.34 -6.40 -4.96
C HIS A 277 12.34 -4.89 -5.18
N ASP A 278 11.38 -4.19 -4.57
CA ASP A 278 11.13 -2.77 -4.83
C ASP A 278 11.42 -1.87 -3.63
N ILE A 279 11.81 -2.43 -2.47
CA ILE A 279 12.26 -1.64 -1.32
C ILE A 279 13.78 -1.54 -1.32
N TYR A 280 14.24 -0.31 -1.21
CA TYR A 280 15.64 0.10 -1.09
C TYR A 280 15.78 1.08 0.07
N GLY A 281 17.00 1.50 0.38
CA GLY A 281 17.23 2.50 1.41
C GLY A 281 18.56 3.20 1.22
N ILE A 282 18.59 4.49 1.59
CA ILE A 282 19.84 5.25 1.58
C ILE A 282 20.74 4.72 2.69
N ASN A 283 21.99 4.42 2.35
CA ASN A 283 22.94 3.76 3.25
C ASN A 283 22.34 2.45 3.81
N SER A 284 21.81 1.61 2.92
CA SER A 284 21.27 0.30 3.28
C SER A 284 22.37 -0.68 3.68
N PHE A 285 22.02 -1.64 4.53
CA PHE A 285 22.91 -2.69 5.00
C PHE A 285 22.16 -4.00 5.20
N THR A 286 22.90 -5.09 5.19
CA THR A 286 22.42 -6.40 5.65
C THR A 286 23.36 -6.89 6.74
N GLU A 287 22.84 -7.01 7.96
CA GLU A 287 23.55 -7.62 9.08
C GLU A 287 22.94 -8.98 9.38
N HIS A 288 23.74 -10.04 9.20
CA HIS A 288 23.25 -11.42 9.21
C HIS A 288 22.12 -11.65 8.19
N LYS A 289 20.87 -11.79 8.66
CA LYS A 289 19.67 -11.98 7.83
C LYS A 289 18.68 -10.82 7.97
N HIS A 290 19.12 -9.74 8.60
CA HIS A 290 18.31 -8.55 8.82
C HIS A 290 18.75 -7.47 7.85
N TRP A 291 17.80 -6.89 7.12
CA TRP A 291 18.04 -5.79 6.20
C TRP A 291 17.49 -4.50 6.82
N GLY A 292 18.24 -3.41 6.66
CA GLY A 292 17.82 -2.09 7.11
C GLY A 292 18.53 -0.98 6.37
N CYS A 293 18.24 0.27 6.75
CA CYS A 293 18.93 1.44 6.21
C CYS A 293 19.04 2.55 7.25
N HIS A 294 20.08 3.38 7.11
CA HIS A 294 20.33 4.52 8.01
C HIS A 294 19.66 5.82 7.55
N GLY A 295 19.36 5.94 6.25
CA GLY A 295 18.62 7.05 5.69
C GLY A 295 17.18 6.69 5.33
N PRO A 296 16.54 7.49 4.45
CA PRO A 296 15.18 7.24 4.00
C PRO A 296 15.01 5.86 3.34
N LEU A 297 13.88 5.22 3.61
CA LEU A 297 13.40 4.07 2.85
C LEU A 297 12.96 4.56 1.47
N MET A 298 13.28 3.81 0.42
CA MET A 298 12.85 4.09 -0.94
C MET A 298 11.98 2.95 -1.46
N ILE A 299 10.81 3.25 -2.02
CA ILE A 299 9.93 2.25 -2.64
C ILE A 299 9.81 2.56 -4.14
N ASP A 300 10.25 1.64 -5.01
CA ASP A 300 9.97 1.71 -6.45
C ASP A 300 8.52 1.31 -6.71
N ALA A 301 7.67 2.32 -6.89
CA ALA A 301 6.25 2.20 -7.19
C ALA A 301 5.93 2.53 -8.65
N ARG A 302 6.92 2.46 -9.56
CA ARG A 302 6.69 2.64 -10.99
C ARG A 302 5.95 1.45 -11.59
N ILE A 303 5.35 1.64 -12.76
CA ILE A 303 4.79 0.55 -13.55
C ILE A 303 5.94 -0.28 -14.14
N LYS A 304 5.95 -1.59 -13.91
CA LYS A 304 6.92 -2.52 -14.50
C LYS A 304 6.34 -3.20 -15.74
N PRO A 305 7.16 -3.69 -16.70
CA PRO A 305 6.68 -4.28 -17.94
C PRO A 305 5.76 -5.49 -17.76
N HIS A 306 5.90 -6.24 -16.67
CA HIS A 306 5.05 -7.39 -16.35
C HIS A 306 3.75 -7.02 -15.63
N HIS A 307 3.61 -5.77 -15.18
CA HIS A 307 2.37 -5.33 -14.57
C HIS A 307 1.24 -5.36 -15.59
N ALA A 308 0.05 -5.63 -15.10
CA ALA A 308 -1.11 -5.50 -15.94
C ALA A 308 -1.39 -4.01 -16.26
N PRO A 309 -1.96 -3.72 -17.44
CA PRO A 309 -2.28 -2.35 -17.83
C PRO A 309 -3.21 -1.67 -16.81
N VAL A 310 -3.01 -0.36 -16.61
CA VAL A 310 -3.91 0.46 -15.79
C VAL A 310 -5.30 0.48 -16.44
N LEU A 311 -6.34 0.47 -15.62
CA LEU A 311 -7.69 0.67 -16.09
C LEU A 311 -7.91 2.12 -16.55
N GLU A 312 -8.08 2.31 -17.85
CA GLU A 312 -8.46 3.60 -18.44
C GLU A 312 -9.97 3.64 -18.69
N ARG A 313 -10.58 4.79 -18.41
CA ARG A 313 -11.98 5.06 -18.72
C ARG A 313 -12.10 5.46 -20.19
N ASP A 314 -13.14 5.00 -20.86
CA ASP A 314 -13.42 5.37 -22.24
C ASP A 314 -14.11 6.74 -22.29
N PRO A 315 -13.49 7.79 -22.85
CA PRO A 315 -14.06 9.14 -22.87
C PRO A 315 -15.41 9.23 -23.60
N ALA A 316 -15.65 8.38 -24.60
CA ALA A 316 -16.93 8.37 -25.31
C ALA A 316 -18.05 7.78 -24.44
N VAL A 317 -17.72 6.76 -23.64
CA VAL A 317 -18.64 6.18 -22.66
C VAL A 317 -18.90 7.16 -21.53
N GLU A 318 -17.87 7.81 -20.98
CA GLU A 318 -18.02 8.85 -19.95
C GLU A 318 -18.97 9.95 -20.42
N LYS A 319 -18.76 10.48 -21.63
CA LYS A 319 -19.65 11.49 -22.21
C LYS A 319 -21.09 11.01 -22.37
N THR A 320 -21.29 9.72 -22.64
CA THR A 320 -22.63 9.12 -22.75
C THR A 320 -23.31 9.04 -21.38
N VAL A 321 -22.57 8.64 -20.34
CA VAL A 321 -23.08 8.59 -18.96
C VAL A 321 -23.37 9.99 -18.42
N ASP A 322 -22.47 10.96 -18.65
CA ASP A 322 -22.66 12.35 -18.27
C ASP A 322 -23.95 12.94 -18.89
N ALA A 323 -24.24 12.59 -20.15
CA ALA A 323 -25.47 13.00 -20.81
C ALA A 323 -26.74 12.39 -20.19
N MET A 324 -26.64 11.21 -19.56
CA MET A 324 -27.77 10.61 -18.83
C MET A 324 -28.06 11.31 -17.49
N GLY A 325 -27.03 11.86 -16.83
CA GLY A 325 -27.15 12.66 -15.60
C GLY A 325 -27.55 14.12 -15.84
N ALA A 326 -27.37 14.63 -17.06
CA ALA A 326 -27.75 15.99 -17.42
C ALA A 326 -29.26 16.26 -17.21
N LYS A 327 -29.64 17.52 -17.01
CA LYS A 327 -31.04 17.93 -16.79
C LYS A 327 -31.96 17.41 -17.91
N GLY A 328 -32.94 16.59 -17.52
CA GLY A 328 -33.88 15.93 -18.45
C GLY A 328 -33.45 14.53 -18.91
N GLY A 329 -32.26 14.09 -18.52
CA GLY A 329 -31.76 12.73 -18.72
C GLY A 329 -32.38 11.73 -17.75
N VAL A 330 -32.28 10.44 -18.11
CA VAL A 330 -32.93 9.33 -17.39
C VAL A 330 -32.33 9.06 -16.00
N LEU A 331 -31.13 9.57 -15.72
CA LEU A 331 -30.46 9.47 -14.42
C LEU A 331 -30.30 10.83 -13.74
N HIS A 332 -30.98 11.88 -14.22
CA HIS A 332 -30.88 13.21 -13.65
C HIS A 332 -31.31 13.25 -12.18
N GLY A 333 -30.41 13.74 -11.31
CA GLY A 333 -30.62 13.79 -9.87
C GLY A 333 -30.31 12.47 -9.14
N ILE A 334 -29.80 11.47 -9.86
CA ILE A 334 -29.27 10.22 -9.30
C ILE A 334 -27.74 10.24 -9.41
N ILE A 335 -27.20 10.57 -10.59
CA ILE A 335 -25.76 10.78 -10.85
C ILE A 335 -25.48 12.22 -11.25
#